data_AF-A0A2V6YXU9-F1
#
_entry.id   AF-A0A2V6YXU9-F1
#
_cell.length_a   1.000
_cell.length_b   1.000
_cell.length_c   1.000
_cell.angle_alpha   90.00
_cell.angle_beta   90.00
_cell.angle_gamma   90.00
#
_symmetry.space_group_name_H-M   'P 1'
#
loop_
_entity.id
_entity.type
_entity.pdbx_description
1 polymer ?
#
loop_
_entity_poly.entity_id
_entity_poly.type
_entity_poly.pdbx_seq_one_letter_code
_entity_poly.pdbx_strand_id
1 'polypeptide(L)'
;MTDDQRPLDEGMAGRLVLVTDVDLPAAVRQACADFAAALATRAGMPVTVAAVPVRYLDALEDSLRRDDDAQRREHSPAARLDPAAPMTSAPFRWRTDGRPDWGGMWTTFCELALYGGPPQRGPERPLRATRGAVADSDGEMLAEMRRGIWETTGLYTETAEPGWLAVTCDSPAMAAWMCAAIILENVGARLDDDRLLLPAGPDYRLMDEVKSIITVVAKTHHYWQAHVADTGRVARDGARG
;
A
#
# COMPACT_ATOMS: atom_id res chain seq x y z
N MET A 1 -64.40 -10.83 -3.85
CA MET A 1 -63.52 -11.64 -3.01
C MET A 1 -62.11 -11.26 -3.44
N THR A 2 -61.62 -10.18 -2.84
CA THR A 2 -60.39 -9.50 -3.28
C THR A 2 -59.24 -10.18 -2.55
N ASP A 3 -58.33 -10.73 -3.34
CA ASP A 3 -57.13 -11.43 -2.90
C ASP A 3 -56.15 -10.41 -2.32
N ASP A 4 -56.13 -10.30 -0.99
CA ASP A 4 -55.17 -9.48 -0.22
C ASP A 4 -53.85 -10.26 -0.12
N GLN A 5 -53.10 -10.32 -1.23
CA GLN A 5 -51.71 -10.74 -1.21
C GLN A 5 -50.88 -9.62 -0.56
N ARG A 6 -50.81 -9.62 0.77
CA ARG A 6 -49.72 -8.96 1.50
C ARG A 6 -48.41 -9.69 1.16
N PRO A 7 -47.38 -8.99 0.64
CA PRO A 7 -46.07 -9.61 0.49
C PRO A 7 -45.51 -9.88 1.89
N LEU A 8 -45.49 -11.16 2.26
CA LEU A 8 -44.74 -11.70 3.39
C LEU A 8 -43.26 -11.73 2.97
N ASP A 9 -42.38 -11.19 3.82
CA ASP A 9 -40.90 -11.26 3.77
C ASP A 9 -40.10 -10.32 2.83
N GLU A 10 -40.39 -9.01 2.84
CA GLU A 10 -39.35 -7.99 2.55
C GLU A 10 -38.50 -7.66 3.81
N GLY A 11 -37.98 -8.69 4.48
CA GLY A 11 -37.14 -8.50 5.66
C GLY A 11 -35.76 -7.91 5.35
N MET A 12 -35.00 -7.57 6.39
CA MET A 12 -33.58 -7.15 6.32
C MET A 12 -32.61 -8.23 5.79
N ALA A 13 -33.13 -9.39 5.36
CA ALA A 13 -32.33 -10.50 4.87
C ALA A 13 -31.50 -10.06 3.65
N GLY A 14 -30.19 -10.29 3.74
CA GLY A 14 -29.27 -9.98 2.65
C GLY A 14 -29.03 -8.48 2.41
N ARG A 15 -29.25 -7.61 3.41
CA ARG A 15 -28.98 -6.17 3.31
C ARG A 15 -27.97 -5.70 4.34
N LEU A 16 -27.12 -4.76 3.95
CA LEU A 16 -26.17 -4.09 4.83
C LEU A 16 -26.68 -2.68 5.14
N VAL A 17 -26.59 -2.26 6.40
CA VAL A 17 -27.00 -0.90 6.81
C VAL A 17 -25.89 -0.26 7.62
N LEU A 18 -25.52 0.95 7.21
CA LEU A 18 -24.66 1.86 7.96
C LEU A 18 -25.55 2.96 8.55
N VAL A 19 -25.70 2.96 9.87
CA VAL A 19 -26.47 4.00 10.58
C VAL A 19 -25.49 5.02 11.17
N THR A 20 -25.72 6.29 10.90
CA THR A 20 -24.85 7.39 11.33
C THR A 20 -25.64 8.49 12.04
N ASP A 21 -24.95 9.37 12.77
CA ASP A 21 -25.58 10.56 13.34
C ASP A 21 -25.90 11.57 12.23
N VAL A 22 -27.11 12.13 12.25
CA VAL A 22 -27.55 13.20 11.35
C VAL A 22 -26.67 14.45 11.46
N ASP A 23 -26.08 14.70 12.63
CA ASP A 23 -25.28 15.89 12.91
C ASP A 23 -23.80 15.74 12.52
N LEU A 24 -23.39 14.62 11.89
CA LEU A 24 -22.02 14.44 11.42
C LEU A 24 -21.60 15.52 10.40
N PRO A 25 -20.33 15.96 10.40
CA PRO A 25 -19.83 16.90 9.39
C PRO A 25 -20.04 16.40 7.96
N ALA A 26 -20.29 17.32 7.02
CA ALA A 26 -20.57 16.99 5.62
C ALA A 26 -19.49 16.10 4.97
N ALA A 27 -18.21 16.36 5.26
CA ALA A 27 -17.09 15.55 4.79
C ALA A 27 -17.16 14.09 5.29
N VAL A 28 -17.58 13.89 6.54
CA VAL A 28 -17.72 12.54 7.11
C VAL A 28 -18.91 11.82 6.48
N ARG A 29 -20.03 12.51 6.25
CA ARG A 29 -21.18 11.94 5.56
C ARG A 29 -20.84 11.51 4.13
N GLN A 30 -20.07 12.32 3.41
CA GLN A 30 -19.59 11.96 2.07
C GLN A 30 -18.70 10.72 2.12
N ALA A 31 -17.74 10.67 3.05
CA ALA A 31 -16.89 9.49 3.22
C ALA A 31 -17.72 8.23 3.51
N CYS A 32 -18.74 8.32 4.37
CA CYS A 32 -19.66 7.20 4.64
C CYS A 32 -20.39 6.74 3.37
N ALA A 33 -20.83 7.66 2.50
CA ALA A 33 -21.49 7.33 1.24
C ALA A 33 -20.53 6.62 0.27
N ASP A 34 -19.30 7.12 0.14
CA ASP A 34 -18.28 6.52 -0.74
C ASP A 34 -17.91 5.10 -0.28
N PHE A 35 -17.72 4.91 1.05
CA PHE A 35 -17.46 3.58 1.62
C PHE A 35 -18.63 2.62 1.44
N ALA A 36 -19.87 3.09 1.61
CA ALA A 36 -21.05 2.26 1.40
C ALA A 36 -21.16 1.79 -0.06
N ALA A 37 -20.88 2.67 -1.03
CA ALA A 37 -20.85 2.31 -2.44
C ALA A 37 -19.78 1.24 -2.74
N ALA A 38 -18.56 1.44 -2.24
CA ALA A 38 -17.47 0.48 -2.41
C ALA A 38 -17.77 -0.87 -1.76
N LEU A 39 -18.36 -0.86 -0.55
CA LEU A 39 -18.77 -2.07 0.15
C LEU A 39 -19.87 -2.82 -0.62
N ALA A 40 -20.85 -2.10 -1.17
CA ALA A 40 -21.93 -2.71 -1.95
C ALA A 40 -21.39 -3.46 -3.18
N THR A 41 -20.46 -2.85 -3.92
CA THR A 41 -19.79 -3.50 -5.06
C THR A 41 -19.02 -4.75 -4.62
N ARG A 42 -18.23 -4.65 -3.53
CA ARG A 42 -17.38 -5.75 -3.09
C ARG A 42 -18.15 -6.92 -2.49
N ALA A 43 -19.25 -6.64 -1.79
CA ALA A 43 -20.10 -7.66 -1.17
C ALA A 43 -21.12 -8.25 -2.16
N GLY A 44 -21.38 -7.57 -3.28
CA GLY A 44 -22.49 -7.93 -4.18
C GLY A 44 -23.86 -7.76 -3.55
N MET A 45 -23.98 -6.91 -2.53
CA MET A 45 -25.18 -6.71 -1.70
C MET A 45 -25.50 -5.22 -1.57
N PRO A 46 -26.77 -4.81 -1.51
CA PRO A 46 -27.12 -3.41 -1.30
C PRO A 46 -26.70 -2.94 0.09
N VAL A 47 -26.10 -1.75 0.15
CA VAL A 47 -25.76 -1.05 1.40
C VAL A 47 -26.60 0.22 1.50
N THR A 48 -27.34 0.38 2.59
CA THR A 48 -28.10 1.61 2.89
C THR A 48 -27.36 2.43 3.93
N VAL A 49 -27.17 3.73 3.65
CA VAL A 49 -26.69 4.69 4.66
C VAL A 49 -27.88 5.47 5.19
N ALA A 50 -28.11 5.39 6.50
CA ALA A 50 -29.20 6.09 7.17
C ALA A 50 -28.62 7.05 8.21
N ALA A 51 -28.90 8.34 8.07
CA ALA A 51 -28.53 9.34 9.06
C ALA A 51 -29.72 9.57 10.01
N VAL A 52 -29.51 9.40 11.31
CA VAL A 52 -30.56 9.48 12.33
C VAL A 52 -30.09 10.34 13.51
N PRO A 53 -31.00 11.01 14.25
CA PRO A 53 -30.63 11.68 15.50
C PRO A 53 -30.00 10.73 16.52
N VAL A 54 -29.00 11.21 17.28
CA VAL A 54 -28.23 10.42 18.27
C VAL A 54 -29.08 9.53 19.19
N ARG A 55 -30.24 9.99 19.66
CA ARG A 55 -31.15 9.19 20.50
C ARG A 55 -31.57 7.84 19.90
N TYR A 56 -31.61 7.73 18.56
CA TYR A 56 -31.90 6.48 17.87
C TYR A 56 -30.67 5.58 17.78
N LEU A 57 -29.46 6.16 17.71
CA LEU A 57 -28.22 5.41 17.82
C LEU A 57 -28.08 4.83 19.23
N ASP A 58 -28.36 5.60 20.27
CA ASP A 58 -28.33 5.14 21.65
C ASP A 58 -29.31 3.97 21.85
N ALA A 59 -30.54 4.10 21.35
CA ALA A 59 -31.55 3.04 21.42
C ALA A 59 -31.14 1.78 20.63
N LEU A 60 -30.51 1.95 19.46
CA LEU A 60 -29.99 0.85 18.65
C LEU A 60 -28.84 0.14 19.37
N GLU A 61 -27.88 0.89 19.91
CA GLU A 61 -26.76 0.36 20.67
C GLU A 61 -27.25 -0.43 21.89
N ASP A 62 -28.18 0.14 22.66
CA ASP A 62 -28.80 -0.50 23.81
C ASP A 62 -29.50 -1.80 23.43
N SER A 63 -30.20 -1.83 22.30
CA SER A 63 -30.85 -3.03 21.78
C SER A 63 -29.82 -4.10 21.42
N LEU A 64 -28.77 -3.74 20.66
CA LEU A 64 -27.69 -4.65 20.27
C LEU A 64 -26.86 -5.12 21.48
N ARG A 65 -26.82 -4.34 22.56
CA ARG A 65 -26.10 -4.67 23.79
C ARG A 65 -26.83 -5.71 24.65
N ARG A 66 -28.16 -5.68 24.64
CA ARG A 66 -29.01 -6.61 25.39
C ARG A 66 -29.29 -7.91 24.65
N ASP A 67 -28.90 -8.00 23.39
CA ASP A 67 -29.08 -9.19 22.56
C ASP A 67 -27.85 -10.10 22.69
N ASP A 68 -28.05 -11.28 23.29
CA ASP A 68 -26.98 -12.27 23.53
C ASP A 68 -26.53 -12.97 22.23
N ASP A 69 -27.37 -12.98 21.18
CA ASP A 69 -27.04 -13.56 19.88
C ASP A 69 -26.29 -12.57 18.97
N ALA A 70 -26.23 -11.29 19.34
CA ALA A 70 -25.61 -10.25 18.54
C ALA A 70 -24.06 -10.31 18.59
N GLN A 71 -23.44 -10.67 17.47
CA GLN A 71 -21.99 -10.62 17.30
C GLN A 71 -21.51 -9.19 17.02
N ARG A 72 -20.88 -8.56 18.02
CA ARG A 72 -20.39 -7.18 17.95
C ARG A 72 -18.87 -7.12 17.91
N ARG A 73 -18.32 -6.32 17.01
CA ARG A 73 -16.89 -6.02 16.95
C ARG A 73 -16.70 -4.53 16.73
N GLU A 74 -16.07 -3.86 17.69
CA GLU A 74 -15.72 -2.45 17.57
C GLU A 74 -14.40 -2.30 16.81
N HIS A 75 -14.39 -1.37 15.85
CA HIS A 75 -13.20 -1.00 15.10
C HIS A 75 -12.85 0.45 15.44
N SER A 76 -11.93 0.64 16.39
CA SER A 76 -11.42 1.97 16.70
C SER A 76 -10.64 2.53 15.50
N PRO A 77 -10.70 3.85 15.24
CA PRO A 77 -9.81 4.47 14.28
C PRO A 77 -8.38 4.07 14.64
N ALA A 78 -7.60 3.64 13.64
CA ALA A 78 -6.17 3.47 13.87
C ALA A 78 -5.66 4.78 14.49
N ALA A 79 -4.97 4.70 15.62
CA ALA A 79 -4.35 5.86 16.24
C ALA A 79 -3.64 6.63 15.13
N ARG A 80 -3.84 7.97 15.06
CA ARG A 80 -3.05 8.80 14.14
C ARG A 80 -1.59 8.45 14.39
N LEU A 81 -1.02 7.68 13.47
CA LEU A 81 0.36 7.27 13.54
C LEU A 81 1.16 8.57 13.60
N ASP A 82 2.11 8.64 14.52
CA ASP A 82 3.09 9.72 14.50
C ASP A 82 3.70 9.74 13.09
N PRO A 83 3.55 10.82 12.31
CA PRO A 83 4.12 10.91 10.96
C PRO A 83 5.65 10.82 10.96
N ALA A 84 6.30 10.83 12.11
CA ALA A 84 7.73 10.60 12.25
C ALA A 84 8.09 9.14 12.64
N ALA A 85 7.13 8.32 13.06
CA ALA A 85 7.40 6.95 13.46
C ALA A 85 7.59 6.05 12.21
N PRO A 86 8.77 5.44 12.03
CA PRO A 86 9.01 4.53 10.92
C PRO A 86 8.07 3.33 11.04
N MET A 87 7.41 2.95 9.94
CA MET A 87 6.64 1.72 9.90
C MET A 87 7.54 0.52 10.21
N THR A 88 7.12 -0.37 11.11
CA THR A 88 7.81 -1.64 11.32
C THR A 88 7.80 -2.43 10.02
N SER A 89 8.99 -2.75 9.49
CA SER A 89 9.12 -3.54 8.27
C SER A 89 8.56 -4.96 8.50
N ALA A 90 7.90 -5.54 7.50
CA ALA A 90 7.42 -6.93 7.54
C ALA A 90 8.52 -7.90 8.02
N PRO A 91 8.23 -8.89 8.88
CA PRO A 91 9.24 -9.83 9.34
C PRO A 91 9.88 -10.60 8.17
N PHE A 92 11.14 -10.98 8.30
CA PHE A 92 11.77 -11.81 7.26
C PHE A 92 11.09 -13.16 7.16
N ARG A 93 10.81 -13.57 5.92
CA ARG A 93 10.55 -14.97 5.57
C ARG A 93 11.84 -15.56 5.01
N TRP A 94 12.17 -16.76 5.47
CA TRP A 94 13.39 -17.47 5.09
C TRP A 94 13.03 -18.74 4.34
N ARG A 95 13.81 -19.03 3.29
CA ARG A 95 13.74 -20.29 2.54
C ARG A 95 14.48 -21.40 3.29
N THR A 96 14.30 -22.61 2.81
CA THR A 96 14.98 -23.81 3.34
C THR A 96 16.50 -23.78 3.15
N ASP A 97 17.01 -22.97 2.22
CA ASP A 97 18.44 -22.74 1.99
C ASP A 97 19.05 -21.67 2.92
N GLY A 98 18.25 -21.08 3.82
CA GLY A 98 18.68 -20.03 4.74
C GLY A 98 18.70 -18.62 4.14
N ARG A 99 18.28 -18.43 2.88
CA ARG A 99 18.20 -17.10 2.26
C ARG A 99 16.82 -16.46 2.42
N PRO A 100 16.70 -15.11 2.36
CA PRO A 100 15.41 -14.45 2.38
C PRO A 100 14.53 -14.85 1.19
N ASP A 101 13.26 -15.13 1.46
CA ASP A 101 12.24 -15.33 0.43
C ASP A 101 11.62 -13.99 0.03
N TRP A 102 12.29 -13.22 -0.83
CA TRP A 102 11.87 -11.85 -1.16
C TRP A 102 10.51 -11.81 -1.84
N GLY A 103 10.26 -12.70 -2.81
CA GLY A 103 8.97 -12.77 -3.52
C GLY A 103 7.79 -13.19 -2.63
N GLY A 104 8.04 -13.99 -1.58
CA GLY A 104 7.02 -14.41 -0.62
C GLY A 104 6.93 -13.56 0.66
N MET A 105 7.87 -12.64 0.88
CA MET A 105 8.01 -11.83 2.10
C MET A 105 6.80 -10.95 2.36
N TRP A 106 6.20 -10.42 1.30
CA TRP A 106 5.00 -9.58 1.34
C TRP A 106 3.86 -10.30 0.64
N THR A 107 2.80 -10.63 1.38
CA THR A 107 1.68 -11.44 0.88
C THR A 107 0.51 -10.58 0.43
N THR A 108 0.37 -9.37 0.98
CA THR A 108 -0.63 -8.38 0.55
C THR A 108 -0.02 -7.00 0.43
N PHE A 109 -0.54 -6.17 -0.48
CA PHE A 109 -0.07 -4.80 -0.66
C PHE A 109 -0.23 -3.93 0.60
N CYS A 110 -1.22 -4.21 1.46
CA CYS A 110 -1.34 -3.56 2.77
C CYS A 110 -0.09 -3.70 3.64
N GLU A 111 0.72 -4.75 3.45
CA GLU A 111 1.99 -4.98 4.14
C GLU A 111 3.16 -4.19 3.51
N LEU A 112 3.03 -3.78 2.24
CA LEU A 112 4.02 -2.97 1.49
C LEU A 112 3.69 -1.48 1.50
N ALA A 113 2.42 -1.13 1.65
CA ALA A 113 1.93 0.22 1.42
C ALA A 113 0.60 0.43 2.14
N LEU A 114 0.64 1.25 3.19
CA LEU A 114 -0.54 2.03 3.57
C LEU A 114 -0.37 3.43 2.99
N TYR A 115 -1.36 3.86 2.21
CA TYR A 115 -1.56 5.21 1.67
C TYR A 115 -0.82 6.31 2.44
N GLY A 116 0.12 7.00 1.79
CA GLY A 116 0.71 8.23 2.33
C GLY A 116 1.26 8.09 3.75
N GLY A 117 1.59 6.86 4.19
CA GLY A 117 2.32 6.64 5.42
C GLY A 117 3.66 7.36 5.35
N PRO A 118 4.25 7.70 6.50
CA PRO A 118 5.53 8.37 6.49
C PRO A 118 6.57 7.53 5.74
N PRO A 119 7.59 8.19 5.16
CA PRO A 119 8.67 7.52 4.44
C PRO A 119 9.16 6.28 5.19
N GLN A 120 9.42 5.18 4.48
CA GLN A 120 9.91 3.93 5.10
C GLN A 120 11.12 4.20 6.02
N ARG A 121 11.98 5.14 5.63
CA ARG A 121 13.05 5.68 6.46
C ARG A 121 12.69 7.10 6.89
N GLY A 122 12.78 7.42 8.18
CA GLY A 122 12.67 8.80 8.63
C GLY A 122 13.82 9.68 8.09
N PRO A 123 13.67 11.02 8.10
CA PRO A 123 14.67 11.96 7.61
C PRO A 123 16.02 11.88 8.37
N GLU A 124 16.01 11.30 9.57
CA GLU A 124 17.19 11.10 10.42
C GLU A 124 18.09 9.92 9.99
N ARG A 125 17.57 9.01 9.13
CA ARG A 125 18.31 7.82 8.66
C ARG A 125 18.22 7.61 7.14
N PRO A 126 18.48 8.65 6.32
CA PRO A 126 18.34 8.55 4.88
C PRO A 126 19.43 7.64 4.32
N LEU A 127 19.10 6.83 3.33
CA LEU A 127 20.09 5.99 2.68
C LEU A 127 20.71 6.76 1.51
N ARG A 128 22.01 7.00 1.54
CA ARG A 128 22.73 7.74 0.49
C ARG A 128 23.90 6.90 -0.02
N ALA A 129 24.29 7.11 -1.27
CA ALA A 129 25.49 6.49 -1.80
C ALA A 129 26.71 7.03 -1.04
N THR A 130 27.59 6.13 -0.63
CA THR A 130 28.84 6.51 0.03
C THR A 130 29.85 6.94 -1.04
N ARG A 131 30.36 8.17 -0.95
CA ARG A 131 31.46 8.62 -1.82
C ARG A 131 32.76 8.01 -1.32
N GLY A 132 33.47 7.28 -2.18
CA GLY A 132 34.90 7.01 -2.01
C GLY A 132 35.31 5.60 -1.60
N ALA A 133 34.40 4.63 -1.49
CA ALA A 133 34.79 3.24 -1.28
C ALA A 133 34.75 2.48 -2.62
N VAL A 134 35.93 2.21 -3.18
CA VAL A 134 36.10 1.18 -4.21
C VAL A 134 36.23 -0.14 -3.45
N ALA A 135 35.10 -0.79 -3.20
CA ALA A 135 35.10 -2.18 -2.77
C ALA A 135 34.81 -3.05 -3.98
N ASP A 136 35.52 -4.17 -4.04
CA ASP A 136 35.49 -5.16 -5.11
C ASP A 136 34.06 -5.49 -5.54
N SER A 137 33.84 -5.42 -6.85
CA SER A 137 32.57 -5.60 -7.52
C SER A 137 32.13 -7.05 -7.45
N ASP A 138 31.43 -7.42 -6.37
CA ASP A 138 30.39 -8.47 -6.23
C ASP A 138 30.28 -8.91 -4.76
N GLY A 139 30.09 -7.96 -3.83
CA GLY A 139 29.81 -8.28 -2.44
C GLY A 139 28.50 -9.08 -2.30
N GLU A 140 28.46 -10.02 -1.35
CA GLU A 140 27.28 -10.87 -1.05
C GLU A 140 25.98 -10.05 -0.95
N MET A 141 26.04 -8.88 -0.31
CA MET A 141 24.89 -7.99 -0.13
C MET A 141 24.44 -7.33 -1.42
N LEU A 142 25.35 -7.01 -2.32
CA LEU A 142 25.03 -6.50 -3.65
C LEU A 142 24.33 -7.57 -4.49
N ALA A 143 24.83 -8.81 -4.45
CA ALA A 143 24.17 -9.94 -5.08
C ALA A 143 22.76 -10.18 -4.51
N GLU A 144 22.60 -10.05 -3.18
CA GLU A 144 21.30 -10.16 -2.53
C GLU A 144 20.34 -9.01 -2.88
N MET A 145 20.82 -7.77 -3.04
CA MET A 145 20.02 -6.65 -3.55
C MET A 145 19.49 -6.93 -4.95
N ARG A 146 20.38 -7.38 -5.86
CA ARG A 146 20.04 -7.72 -7.25
C ARG A 146 18.98 -8.82 -7.29
N ARG A 147 19.19 -9.88 -6.51
CA ARG A 147 18.25 -11.01 -6.39
C ARG A 147 16.90 -10.56 -5.84
N GLY A 148 16.89 -9.78 -4.76
CA GLY A 148 15.66 -9.33 -4.14
C GLY A 148 14.84 -8.39 -5.01
N ILE A 149 15.50 -7.48 -5.75
CA ILE A 149 14.81 -6.64 -6.73
C ILE A 149 14.22 -7.51 -7.84
N TRP A 150 14.99 -8.43 -8.42
CA TRP A 150 14.49 -9.32 -9.46
C TRP A 150 13.29 -10.17 -9.00
N GLU A 151 13.37 -10.79 -7.82
CA GLU A 151 12.29 -11.65 -7.29
C GLU A 151 11.01 -10.88 -6.96
N THR A 152 11.10 -9.58 -6.66
CA THR A 152 9.93 -8.76 -6.27
C THR A 152 9.34 -7.97 -7.42
N THR A 153 10.14 -7.56 -8.40
CA THR A 153 9.69 -6.68 -9.49
C THR A 153 9.90 -7.24 -10.88
N GLY A 154 10.82 -8.20 -11.06
CA GLY A 154 11.28 -8.65 -12.37
C GLY A 154 12.16 -7.63 -13.10
N LEU A 155 12.58 -6.54 -12.46
CA LEU A 155 13.47 -5.55 -13.08
C LEU A 155 14.92 -6.02 -13.03
N TYR A 156 15.63 -5.84 -14.15
CA TYR A 156 17.04 -6.21 -14.25
C TYR A 156 17.93 -5.22 -13.48
N THR A 157 19.01 -5.73 -12.88
CA THR A 157 19.95 -4.94 -12.10
C THR A 157 21.40 -5.28 -12.40
N GLU A 158 22.23 -4.24 -12.48
CA GLU A 158 23.66 -4.34 -12.73
C GLU A 158 24.45 -3.36 -11.86
N THR A 159 25.72 -3.67 -11.65
CA THR A 159 26.65 -2.77 -10.95
C THR A 159 26.94 -1.56 -11.82
N ALA A 160 26.83 -0.36 -11.25
CA ALA A 160 27.17 0.88 -11.94
C ALA A 160 28.52 1.42 -11.44
N GLU A 161 28.67 2.74 -11.37
CA GLU A 161 29.81 3.38 -10.71
C GLU A 161 29.91 3.00 -9.21
N PRO A 162 31.11 3.04 -8.60
CA PRO A 162 31.29 2.61 -7.22
C PRO A 162 30.28 3.22 -6.24
N GLY A 163 29.62 2.36 -5.46
CA GLY A 163 28.58 2.75 -4.52
C GLY A 163 27.18 2.86 -5.12
N TRP A 164 26.99 2.48 -6.39
CA TRP A 164 25.70 2.51 -7.08
C TRP A 164 25.32 1.18 -7.74
N LEU A 165 24.04 0.86 -7.66
CA LEU A 165 23.37 -0.21 -8.38
C LEU A 165 22.43 0.41 -9.41
N ALA A 166 22.54 0.01 -10.68
CA ALA A 166 21.59 0.38 -11.72
C ALA A 166 20.43 -0.62 -11.76
N VAL A 167 19.21 -0.10 -11.90
CA VAL A 167 17.97 -0.86 -12.14
C VAL A 167 17.37 -0.40 -13.46
N THR A 168 17.27 -1.27 -14.45
CA THR A 168 16.65 -0.98 -15.74
C THR A 168 15.13 -1.01 -15.60
N CYS A 169 14.46 0.08 -15.94
CA CYS A 169 13.00 0.18 -15.95
C CYS A 169 12.44 -0.06 -17.36
N ASP A 170 11.15 -0.37 -17.46
CA ASP A 170 10.51 -0.63 -18.76
C ASP A 170 10.41 0.62 -19.66
N SER A 171 10.58 1.82 -19.09
CA SER A 171 10.60 3.06 -19.84
C SER A 171 11.28 4.21 -19.07
N PRO A 172 11.75 5.26 -19.76
CA PRO A 172 12.23 6.49 -19.12
C PRO A 172 11.19 7.16 -18.21
N ALA A 173 9.89 7.06 -18.55
CA ALA A 173 8.81 7.61 -17.73
C ALA A 173 8.68 6.88 -16.39
N MET A 174 8.81 5.55 -16.41
CA MET A 174 8.81 4.71 -15.22
C MET A 174 10.02 5.02 -14.34
N ALA A 175 11.21 5.09 -14.94
CA ALA A 175 12.44 5.44 -14.23
C ALA A 175 12.32 6.83 -13.58
N ALA A 176 11.84 7.84 -14.30
CA ALA A 176 11.66 9.18 -13.75
C ALA A 176 10.66 9.20 -12.57
N TRP A 177 9.53 8.52 -12.70
CA TRP A 177 8.50 8.47 -11.66
C TRP A 177 8.99 7.72 -10.42
N MET A 178 9.58 6.54 -10.61
CA MET A 178 10.13 5.74 -9.50
C MET A 178 11.28 6.47 -8.81
N CYS A 179 12.13 7.19 -9.54
CA CYS A 179 13.22 8.00 -8.97
C CYS A 179 12.66 9.03 -7.98
N ALA A 180 11.66 9.80 -8.41
CA ALA A 180 11.00 10.78 -7.55
C ALA A 180 10.35 10.13 -6.33
N ALA A 181 9.65 9.01 -6.52
CA ALA A 181 8.98 8.29 -5.43
C ALA A 181 9.98 7.71 -4.40
N ILE A 182 11.10 7.14 -4.85
CA ILE A 182 12.15 6.60 -3.98
C ILE A 182 12.82 7.71 -3.16
N ILE A 183 13.02 8.89 -3.74
CA ILE A 183 13.56 10.05 -3.01
C ILE A 183 12.62 10.47 -1.87
N LEU A 184 11.31 10.45 -2.09
CA LEU A 184 10.31 10.74 -1.05
C LEU A 184 10.35 9.74 0.10
N GLU A 185 10.85 8.53 -0.14
CA GLU A 185 11.03 7.48 0.87
C GLU A 185 12.36 7.60 1.65
N ASN A 186 13.05 8.75 1.51
CA ASN A 186 14.36 9.05 2.10
C ASN A 186 15.48 8.09 1.66
N VAL A 187 15.38 7.56 0.45
CA VAL A 187 16.44 6.79 -0.22
C VAL A 187 16.97 7.63 -1.38
N GLY A 188 18.28 7.76 -1.47
CA GLY A 188 18.92 8.42 -2.61
C GLY A 188 18.58 7.67 -3.91
N ALA A 189 18.23 8.39 -4.96
CA ALA A 189 18.10 7.84 -6.29
C ALA A 189 18.64 8.85 -7.30
N ARG A 190 19.16 8.36 -8.42
CA ARG A 190 19.44 9.18 -9.60
C ARG A 190 18.76 8.57 -10.80
N LEU A 191 18.34 9.43 -11.71
CA LEU A 191 17.84 9.04 -13.01
C LEU A 191 18.99 9.04 -14.00
N ASP A 192 19.10 7.96 -14.77
CA ASP A 192 20.01 7.82 -15.92
C ASP A 192 19.25 7.17 -17.08
N ASP A 193 18.62 8.01 -17.91
CA ASP A 193 17.72 7.60 -19.00
C ASP A 193 16.56 6.69 -18.53
N ASP A 194 16.56 5.42 -18.93
CA ASP A 194 15.61 4.39 -18.50
C ASP A 194 16.06 3.63 -17.24
N ARG A 195 17.16 4.06 -16.61
CA ARG A 195 17.75 3.42 -15.43
C ARG A 195 17.62 4.28 -14.17
N LEU A 196 17.44 3.58 -13.05
CA LEU A 196 17.53 4.13 -11.70
C LEU A 196 18.86 3.74 -11.09
N LEU A 197 19.64 4.71 -10.62
CA LEU A 197 20.81 4.43 -9.80
C LEU A 197 20.42 4.52 -8.32
N LEU A 198 20.68 3.44 -7.58
CA LEU A 198 20.41 3.31 -6.15
C LEU A 198 21.71 3.13 -5.36
N PRO A 199 21.80 3.67 -4.13
CA PRO A 199 22.91 3.44 -3.24
C PRO A 199 23.17 1.95 -3.01
N ALA A 200 24.43 1.54 -3.12
CA ALA A 200 24.90 0.18 -2.88
C ALA A 200 26.27 0.21 -2.22
N GLY A 201 26.28 0.55 -0.93
CA GLY A 201 27.51 0.67 -0.15
C GLY A 201 28.09 -0.69 0.24
N PRO A 202 29.42 -0.79 0.42
CA PRO A 202 30.07 -2.04 0.78
C PRO A 202 29.71 -2.57 2.17
N ASP A 203 29.34 -1.68 3.09
CA ASP A 203 29.01 -2.02 4.48
C ASP A 203 27.51 -2.29 4.72
N TYR A 204 26.74 -2.45 3.64
CA TYR A 204 25.29 -2.63 3.72
C TYR A 204 24.95 -3.93 4.46
N ARG A 205 23.96 -3.86 5.34
CA ARG A 205 23.50 -5.01 6.13
C ARG A 205 22.18 -5.52 5.57
N LEU A 206 22.03 -6.84 5.59
CA LEU A 206 20.86 -7.52 5.06
C LEU A 206 19.54 -6.97 5.67
N MET A 207 19.50 -6.81 6.98
CA MET A 207 18.28 -6.44 7.71
C MET A 207 17.96 -4.94 7.71
N ASP A 208 18.89 -4.09 7.26
CA ASP A 208 18.74 -2.63 7.31
C ASP A 208 18.77 -2.05 5.90
N GLU A 209 19.95 -1.82 5.31
CA GLU A 209 20.09 -1.15 4.02
C GLU A 209 19.55 -1.99 2.87
N VAL A 210 19.94 -3.27 2.78
CA VAL A 210 19.56 -4.16 1.66
C VAL A 210 18.04 -4.33 1.61
N LYS A 211 17.43 -4.67 2.74
CA LYS A 211 15.98 -4.79 2.84
C LYS A 211 15.27 -3.49 2.50
N SER A 212 15.76 -2.33 2.95
CA SER A 212 15.16 -1.05 2.61
C SER A 212 15.16 -0.78 1.11
N ILE A 213 16.30 -1.02 0.43
CA ILE A 213 16.37 -0.83 -1.03
C ILE A 213 15.39 -1.74 -1.75
N ILE A 214 15.35 -3.02 -1.42
CA ILE A 214 14.43 -3.97 -2.08
C ILE A 214 12.97 -3.56 -1.83
N THR A 215 12.64 -3.19 -0.59
CA THR A 215 11.27 -2.78 -0.21
C THR A 215 10.83 -1.55 -0.99
N VAL A 216 11.67 -0.50 -1.06
CA VAL A 216 11.29 0.75 -1.72
C VAL A 216 11.13 0.56 -3.23
N VAL A 217 12.00 -0.25 -3.86
CA VAL A 217 11.90 -0.59 -5.28
C VAL A 217 10.63 -1.40 -5.54
N ALA A 218 10.35 -2.44 -4.75
CA ALA A 218 9.14 -3.25 -4.87
C ALA A 218 7.86 -2.40 -4.72
N LYS A 219 7.82 -1.55 -3.69
CA LYS A 219 6.70 -0.64 -3.41
C LYS A 219 6.44 0.29 -4.59
N THR A 220 7.46 1.02 -5.02
CA THR A 220 7.34 2.03 -6.09
C THR A 220 7.06 1.39 -7.45
N HIS A 221 7.67 0.24 -7.75
CA HIS A 221 7.38 -0.54 -8.94
C HIS A 221 5.89 -0.93 -9.00
N HIS A 222 5.37 -1.48 -7.90
CA HIS A 222 3.97 -1.90 -7.85
C HIS A 222 3.01 -0.72 -8.04
N TYR A 223 3.28 0.44 -7.41
CA TYR A 223 2.47 1.65 -7.61
C TYR A 223 2.44 2.09 -9.08
N TRP A 224 3.59 2.06 -9.75
CA TRP A 224 3.68 2.39 -11.17
C TRP A 224 2.78 1.47 -12.01
N GLN A 225 2.89 0.15 -11.81
CA GLN A 225 2.11 -0.85 -12.55
C GLN A 225 0.61 -0.72 -12.27
N ALA A 226 0.21 -0.49 -11.02
CA ALA A 226 -1.19 -0.45 -10.61
C ALA A 226 -1.93 0.83 -11.02
N HIS A 227 -1.25 1.99 -11.09
CA HIS A 227 -1.95 3.28 -11.17
C HIS A 227 -1.42 4.23 -12.23
N VAL A 228 -0.13 4.18 -12.58
CA VAL A 228 0.46 5.16 -13.50
C VAL A 228 0.48 4.64 -14.93
N ALA A 229 0.85 3.38 -15.12
CA ALA A 229 0.82 2.72 -16.43
C ALA A 229 -0.59 2.73 -17.05
N ASP A 230 -1.63 2.59 -16.21
CA ASP A 230 -3.03 2.57 -16.64
C ASP A 230 -3.55 3.98 -17.00
N THR A 231 -3.15 5.01 -16.24
CA THR A 231 -3.49 6.41 -16.54
C THR A 231 -2.87 6.88 -17.86
N GLY A 232 -1.67 6.40 -18.20
CA GLY A 232 -1.00 6.70 -19.47
C GLY A 232 -1.63 6.03 -20.71
N ARG A 233 -2.37 4.93 -20.55
CA ARG A 233 -3.18 4.33 -21.63
C ARG A 233 -4.45 5.13 -21.91
N VAL A 234 -5.18 5.49 -20.86
CA VAL A 234 -6.43 6.27 -20.97
C VAL A 234 -6.20 7.64 -21.63
N ALA A 235 -5.07 8.31 -21.31
CA ALA A 235 -4.73 9.60 -21.92
C ALA A 235 -4.37 9.52 -23.42
N ARG A 236 -3.83 8.38 -23.89
CA ARG A 236 -3.46 8.19 -25.31
C ARG A 236 -4.65 7.84 -26.20
N ASP A 237 -5.66 7.18 -25.64
CA ASP A 237 -6.90 6.87 -26.36
C ASP A 237 -7.84 8.09 -26.44
N GLY A 238 -7.83 8.97 -25.43
CA GLY A 238 -8.60 10.22 -25.45
C GLY A 238 -8.07 11.30 -26.40
N ALA A 239 -6.80 11.21 -26.83
CA ALA A 239 -6.20 12.14 -27.80
C ALA A 239 -6.38 11.70 -29.27
N ARG A 240 -7.04 10.55 -29.50
CA ARG A 240 -7.34 10.00 -30.83
C ARG A 240 -8.85 9.92 -31.12
N GLY A 241 -9.68 10.49 -30.25
CA GLY A 241 -11.14 10.59 -30.39
C GLY A 241 -11.59 11.96 -30.87
#